data_AF-A0A6S6SWN3-F1
#
_entry.id   AF-A0A6S6SWN3-F1
#
_cell.length_a   1.000
_cell.length_b   1.000
_cell.length_c   1.000
_cell.angle_alpha   90.00
_cell.angle_beta   90.00
_cell.angle_gamma   90.00
#
_symmetry.space_group_name_H-M   'P 1'
#
loop_
_entity.id
_entity.type
_entity.pdbx_description
1 polymer ?
#
loop_
_entity_poly.entity_id
_entity_poly.type
_entity_poly.pdbx_seq_one_letter_code
_entity_poly.pdbx_strand_id
1 'polypeptide(L)'
;MKIDINSPQFKEELKNTVRYTDNVCKVNNFVYNENNEINENIKIGLTRNKIVYGEYFCPCFMVMGETKEEQVKDSENRMCPCTPALTNEIPNEGSCHCKIFNDPTFVKNKEESINSSVPKELEGILSRPEISSHELRRLLDARNEGKLNFKLVDVRELLEERNGKIPDTDVILPTSMFFKDVDSIKDFKDIPTVVYCHAGSRSAQVCQILKDRFDFKNAINLAGGIMGCGYLE
;
A
#
# COMPACT_ATOMS: atom_id res chain seq x y z
N MET A 1 12.11 -26.98 6.70
CA MET A 1 11.25 -27.94 5.97
C MET A 1 10.65 -27.24 4.76
N LYS A 2 10.87 -27.73 3.53
CA LYS A 2 10.19 -27.19 2.33
C LYS A 2 8.81 -27.85 2.22
N ILE A 3 7.75 -27.06 2.30
CA ILE A 3 6.38 -27.55 2.13
C ILE A 3 5.99 -27.36 0.67
N ASP A 4 5.58 -28.44 0.02
CA ASP A 4 5.00 -28.40 -1.31
C ASP A 4 3.48 -28.17 -1.21
N ILE A 5 3.05 -27.01 -1.67
CA ILE A 5 1.63 -26.60 -1.68
C ILE A 5 0.78 -27.45 -2.63
N ASN A 6 1.40 -28.13 -3.59
CA ASN A 6 0.70 -29.00 -4.53
C ASN A 6 0.55 -30.43 -4.04
N SER A 7 1.20 -30.78 -2.92
CA SER A 7 1.15 -32.12 -2.34
C SER A 7 -0.27 -32.50 -1.91
N PRO A 8 -0.63 -33.80 -1.96
CA PRO A 8 -1.93 -34.27 -1.50
C PRO A 8 -2.19 -33.92 -0.02
N GLN A 9 -1.16 -34.00 0.81
CA GLN A 9 -1.23 -33.65 2.24
C GLN A 9 -1.59 -32.18 2.45
N PHE A 10 -0.94 -31.26 1.72
CA PHE A 10 -1.24 -29.83 1.83
C PHE A 10 -2.64 -29.51 1.33
N LYS A 11 -3.07 -30.11 0.21
CA LYS A 11 -4.41 -29.89 -0.34
C LYS A 11 -5.51 -30.38 0.60
N GLU A 12 -5.30 -31.49 1.29
CA GLU A 12 -6.25 -31.99 2.27
C GLU A 12 -6.32 -31.07 3.50
N GLU A 13 -5.17 -30.64 4.01
CA GLU A 13 -5.14 -29.70 5.14
C GLU A 13 -5.70 -28.34 4.76
N LEU A 14 -5.53 -27.88 3.52
CA LEU A 14 -6.14 -26.65 3.03
C LEU A 14 -7.67 -26.73 3.07
N LYS A 15 -8.28 -27.88 2.76
CA LYS A 15 -9.73 -28.07 2.93
C LYS A 15 -10.14 -27.97 4.40
N ASN A 16 -9.33 -28.50 5.31
CA ASN A 16 -9.56 -28.36 6.76
C ASN A 16 -9.48 -26.90 7.18
N THR A 17 -8.48 -26.16 6.71
CA THR A 17 -8.34 -24.71 6.96
C THR A 17 -9.52 -23.91 6.39
N VAL A 18 -10.02 -24.25 5.20
CA VAL A 18 -11.23 -23.63 4.64
C VAL A 18 -12.43 -23.88 5.55
N ARG A 19 -12.69 -25.13 5.94
CA ARG A 19 -13.79 -25.46 6.88
C ARG A 19 -13.63 -24.76 8.23
N TYR A 20 -12.40 -24.67 8.72
CA TYR A 20 -12.06 -23.99 9.95
C TYR A 20 -12.41 -22.51 9.88
N THR A 21 -11.93 -21.81 8.84
CA THR A 21 -12.19 -20.38 8.62
C THR A 21 -13.67 -20.11 8.34
N ASP A 22 -14.37 -20.99 7.62
CA ASP A 22 -15.82 -20.89 7.40
C ASP A 22 -16.60 -21.01 8.72
N ASN A 23 -16.17 -21.90 9.61
CA ASN A 23 -16.77 -22.04 10.93
C ASN A 23 -16.53 -20.80 11.80
N VAL A 24 -15.34 -20.19 11.71
CA VAL A 24 -15.04 -18.91 12.38
C VAL A 24 -16.00 -17.82 11.89
N CYS A 25 -16.17 -17.68 10.58
CA CYS A 25 -17.13 -16.73 10.00
C CYS A 25 -18.55 -16.99 10.51
N LYS A 26 -18.99 -18.25 10.49
CA LYS A 26 -20.34 -18.64 10.91
C LYS A 26 -20.61 -18.36 12.39
N VAL A 27 -19.67 -18.72 13.28
CA VAL A 27 -19.84 -18.57 14.73
C VAL A 27 -19.83 -17.10 15.15
N ASN A 28 -18.99 -16.29 14.51
CA ASN A 28 -18.81 -14.88 14.86
C ASN A 28 -19.62 -13.92 13.97
N ASN A 29 -20.42 -14.45 13.04
CA ASN A 29 -21.12 -13.67 12.02
C ASN A 29 -20.19 -12.75 11.20
N PHE A 30 -18.97 -13.21 10.93
CA PHE A 30 -18.02 -12.50 10.06
C PHE A 30 -18.22 -12.88 8.59
N VAL A 31 -17.72 -12.01 7.71
CA VAL A 31 -17.59 -12.24 6.28
C VAL A 31 -16.13 -12.19 5.85
N TYR A 32 -15.83 -12.89 4.76
CA TYR A 32 -14.51 -12.81 4.14
C TYR A 32 -14.26 -11.46 3.48
N ASN A 33 -13.00 -11.18 3.16
CA ASN A 33 -12.65 -10.02 2.34
C ASN A 33 -13.30 -10.12 0.96
N GLU A 34 -13.67 -8.99 0.35
CA GLU A 34 -14.13 -8.96 -1.05
C GLU A 34 -13.03 -9.38 -2.03
N ASN A 35 -11.76 -9.09 -1.69
CA ASN A 35 -10.63 -9.56 -2.47
C ASN A 35 -10.32 -11.03 -2.13
N ASN A 36 -10.71 -11.93 -3.04
CA ASN A 36 -10.50 -13.36 -2.91
C ASN A 36 -9.02 -13.76 -2.82
N GLU A 37 -8.10 -13.02 -3.45
CA GLU A 37 -6.68 -13.33 -3.41
C GLU A 37 -6.11 -13.20 -1.99
N ILE A 38 -6.59 -12.20 -1.21
CA ILE A 38 -6.24 -12.06 0.20
C ILE A 38 -6.71 -13.30 0.98
N ASN A 39 -7.95 -13.71 0.78
CA ASN A 39 -8.52 -14.86 1.48
C ASN A 39 -7.74 -16.14 1.18
N GLU A 40 -7.38 -16.37 -0.08
CA GLU A 40 -6.60 -17.53 -0.52
C GLU A 40 -5.19 -17.53 0.08
N ASN A 41 -4.48 -16.40 -0.01
CA ASN A 41 -3.12 -16.27 0.52
C ASN A 41 -3.07 -16.51 2.03
N ILE A 42 -4.03 -15.95 2.79
CA ILE A 42 -4.10 -16.17 4.24
C ILE A 42 -4.44 -17.63 4.57
N LYS A 43 -5.37 -18.27 3.85
CA LYS A 43 -5.70 -19.69 4.06
C LYS A 43 -4.51 -20.60 3.75
N ILE A 44 -3.73 -20.31 2.71
CA ILE A 44 -2.48 -21.02 2.41
C ILE A 44 -1.48 -20.85 3.55
N GLY A 45 -1.31 -19.62 4.06
CA GLY A 45 -0.44 -19.34 5.20
C GLY A 45 -0.84 -20.07 6.48
N LEU A 46 -2.13 -20.05 6.82
CA LEU A 46 -2.68 -20.79 7.97
C LEU A 46 -2.47 -22.30 7.83
N THR A 47 -2.71 -22.86 6.64
CA THR A 47 -2.47 -24.27 6.33
C THR A 47 -1.00 -24.64 6.54
N ARG A 48 -0.08 -23.80 6.04
CA ARG A 48 1.35 -23.99 6.24
C ARG A 48 1.70 -23.98 7.72
N ASN A 49 1.20 -23.01 8.48
CA ASN A 49 1.48 -22.91 9.91
C ASN A 49 0.91 -24.09 10.69
N LYS A 50 -0.27 -24.59 10.33
CA LYS A 50 -0.85 -25.81 10.93
C LYS A 50 0.03 -27.03 10.70
N ILE A 51 0.60 -27.19 9.49
CA ILE A 51 1.50 -28.31 9.18
C ILE A 51 2.85 -28.18 9.91
N VAL A 52 3.43 -26.97 9.97
CA VAL A 52 4.76 -26.76 10.58
C VAL A 52 4.67 -26.81 12.10
N TYR A 53 3.79 -26.01 12.68
CA TYR A 53 3.74 -25.73 14.11
C TYR A 53 2.70 -26.60 14.83
N GLY A 54 1.75 -27.18 14.10
CA GLY A 54 0.65 -27.94 14.68
C GLY A 54 -0.56 -27.08 15.05
N GLU A 55 -0.49 -25.76 14.89
CA GLU A 55 -1.58 -24.82 15.20
C GLU A 55 -1.76 -23.74 14.13
N TYR A 56 -2.95 -23.14 14.10
CA TYR A 56 -3.32 -22.08 13.14
C TYR A 56 -2.75 -20.72 13.55
N PHE A 57 -1.42 -20.60 13.69
CA PHE A 57 -0.79 -19.29 13.94
C PHE A 57 -1.02 -18.34 12.75
N CYS A 58 -1.25 -17.06 13.06
CA CYS A 58 -1.52 -16.01 12.09
C CYS A 58 -0.32 -15.85 11.12
N PRO A 59 -0.51 -15.99 9.81
CA PRO A 59 0.61 -15.98 8.85
C PRO A 59 1.23 -14.60 8.62
N CYS A 60 0.58 -13.52 9.10
CA CYS A 60 1.11 -12.16 8.99
C CYS A 60 2.15 -11.82 10.08
N PHE A 61 2.35 -12.69 11.07
CA PHE A 61 3.29 -12.49 12.17
C PHE A 61 4.28 -13.64 12.24
N MET A 62 5.50 -13.34 12.70
CA MET A 62 6.51 -14.35 12.97
C MET A 62 6.11 -15.18 14.20
N VAL A 63 6.27 -16.50 14.11
CA VAL A 63 6.05 -17.41 15.25
C VAL A 63 7.34 -17.49 16.06
N MET A 64 7.28 -17.03 17.31
CA MET A 64 8.40 -16.97 18.26
C MET A 64 8.53 -18.26 19.07
N GLY A 65 9.76 -18.67 19.38
CA GLY A 65 10.06 -19.89 20.16
C GLY A 65 10.62 -21.03 19.31
N GLU A 66 11.47 -21.86 19.91
CA GLU A 66 12.17 -22.95 19.22
C GLU A 66 11.40 -24.27 19.30
N THR A 67 10.70 -24.48 20.41
CA THR A 67 9.86 -25.67 20.64
C THR A 67 8.38 -25.36 20.44
N LYS A 68 7.56 -26.39 20.18
CA LYS A 68 6.10 -26.22 20.05
C LYS A 68 5.49 -25.71 21.35
N GLU A 69 6.00 -26.18 22.49
CA GLU A 69 5.54 -25.78 23.81
C GLU A 69 5.82 -24.29 24.09
N GLU A 70 6.98 -23.78 23.69
CA GLU A 70 7.30 -22.35 23.77
C GLU A 70 6.39 -21.54 22.85
N GLN A 71 6.23 -21.97 21.60
CA GLN A 71 5.42 -21.27 20.60
C GLN A 71 3.97 -21.12 21.02
N VAL A 72 3.38 -22.14 21.65
CA VAL A 72 1.98 -22.10 22.13
C VAL A 72 1.83 -21.27 23.40
N LYS A 73 2.86 -21.20 24.25
CA LYS A 73 2.82 -20.44 25.51
C LYS A 73 3.16 -18.97 25.34
N ASP A 74 3.88 -18.61 24.28
CA ASP A 74 4.23 -17.22 23.99
C ASP A 74 2.99 -16.40 23.63
N SER A 75 2.67 -15.41 24.45
CA SER A 75 1.49 -14.55 24.27
C SER A 75 1.57 -13.66 23.03
N GLU A 76 2.76 -13.44 22.48
CA GLU A 76 2.95 -12.66 21.25
C GLU A 76 2.53 -13.47 20.01
N ASN A 77 2.51 -14.80 20.10
CA ASN A 77 2.10 -15.66 19.00
C ASN A 77 0.58 -15.68 18.85
N ARG A 78 0.12 -15.04 17.78
CA ARG A 78 -1.31 -14.90 17.49
C ARG A 78 -1.88 -16.19 16.90
N MET A 79 -2.64 -16.97 17.67
CA MET A 79 -3.43 -18.09 17.15
C MET A 79 -4.70 -17.59 16.46
N CYS A 80 -4.98 -17.96 15.21
CA CYS A 80 -6.19 -17.57 14.49
C CYS A 80 -7.43 -18.33 15.02
N PRO A 81 -8.62 -17.71 15.10
CA PRO A 81 -8.83 -16.26 15.16
C PRO A 81 -8.20 -15.71 16.44
N CYS A 82 -7.39 -14.66 16.32
CA CYS A 82 -6.59 -14.19 17.43
C CYS A 82 -7.35 -13.28 18.36
N THR A 83 -6.98 -13.31 19.65
CA THR A 83 -7.59 -12.46 20.67
C THR A 83 -7.60 -10.99 20.24
N PRO A 84 -6.50 -10.39 19.73
CA PRO A 84 -6.54 -9.01 19.24
C PRO A 84 -7.54 -8.78 18.11
N ALA A 85 -7.71 -9.75 17.20
CA ALA A 85 -8.69 -9.63 16.11
C ALA A 85 -10.12 -9.60 16.67
N LEU A 86 -10.42 -10.47 17.63
CA LEU A 86 -11.76 -10.59 18.20
C LEU A 86 -12.11 -9.46 19.17
N THR A 87 -11.14 -9.00 19.97
CA THR A 87 -11.40 -8.04 21.05
C THR A 87 -11.09 -6.59 20.69
N ASN A 88 -10.32 -6.33 19.62
CA ASN A 88 -9.89 -4.99 19.25
C ASN A 88 -10.06 -4.70 17.75
N GLU A 89 -9.38 -5.43 16.87
CA GLU A 89 -9.28 -5.07 15.45
C GLU A 89 -10.66 -5.12 14.75
N ILE A 90 -11.39 -6.23 14.83
CA ILE A 90 -12.69 -6.34 14.15
C ILE A 90 -13.75 -5.41 14.78
N PRO A 91 -13.91 -5.33 16.11
CA PRO A 91 -14.89 -4.41 16.70
C PRO A 91 -14.61 -2.93 16.41
N ASN A 92 -13.35 -2.51 16.35
CA ASN A 92 -12.98 -1.09 16.23
C ASN A 92 -12.67 -0.67 14.79
N GLU A 93 -12.11 -1.56 13.97
CA GLU A 93 -11.67 -1.28 12.60
C GLU A 93 -12.54 -1.95 11.54
N GLY A 94 -13.42 -2.87 11.94
CA GLY A 94 -14.30 -3.64 11.06
C GLY A 94 -13.65 -4.86 10.42
N SER A 95 -12.34 -5.04 10.58
CA SER A 95 -11.59 -6.15 10.01
C SER A 95 -10.38 -6.52 10.87
N CYS A 96 -9.96 -7.78 10.82
CA CYS A 96 -8.70 -8.18 11.45
C CYS A 96 -7.50 -7.70 10.62
N HIS A 97 -6.30 -7.66 11.22
CA HIS A 97 -5.07 -7.16 10.59
C HIS A 97 -4.75 -7.88 9.26
N CYS A 98 -4.93 -9.20 9.20
CA CYS A 98 -4.72 -9.98 7.98
C CYS A 98 -5.87 -9.89 6.97
N LYS A 99 -6.94 -9.15 7.31
CA LYS A 99 -8.12 -8.84 6.50
C LYS A 99 -8.99 -10.02 6.07
N ILE A 100 -8.71 -11.24 6.54
CA ILE A 100 -9.50 -12.44 6.21
C ILE A 100 -10.89 -12.40 6.83
N PHE A 101 -11.07 -11.83 8.02
CA PHE A 101 -12.36 -11.72 8.70
C PHE A 101 -12.77 -10.26 8.86
N ASN A 102 -14.02 -9.96 8.49
CA ASN A 102 -14.61 -8.64 8.53
C ASN A 102 -15.99 -8.73 9.20
N ASP A 103 -16.37 -7.71 9.95
CA ASP A 103 -17.71 -7.60 10.51
C ASP A 103 -18.65 -6.99 9.45
N PRO A 104 -19.65 -7.75 8.94
CA PRO A 104 -20.58 -7.26 7.91
C PRO A 104 -21.50 -6.16 8.42
N THR A 105 -21.65 -6.03 9.73
CA THR A 105 -22.48 -5.01 10.39
C THR A 105 -21.68 -3.79 10.79
N PHE A 106 -20.36 -3.81 10.60
CA PHE A 106 -19.50 -2.67 10.85
C PHE A 106 -19.80 -1.56 9.85
N VAL A 107 -20.79 -0.75 10.21
CA VAL A 107 -20.97 0.58 9.66
C VAL A 107 -19.93 1.40 10.38
N LYS A 108 -18.82 1.67 9.70
CA LYS A 108 -17.81 2.61 10.20
C LYS A 108 -18.58 3.85 10.66
N ASN A 109 -18.62 4.10 11.97
CA ASN A 109 -19.25 5.28 12.51
C ASN A 109 -18.61 6.43 11.78
N LYS A 110 -19.41 7.05 10.91
CA LYS A 110 -18.98 8.17 10.09
C LYS A 110 -18.69 9.39 10.98
N GLU A 111 -18.82 9.27 12.30
CA GLU A 111 -18.41 10.26 13.29
C GLU A 111 -16.99 10.03 13.87
N GLU A 112 -16.26 8.99 13.42
CA GLU A 112 -14.79 8.95 13.44
C GLU A 112 -14.26 8.47 12.08
N SER A 113 -14.71 9.14 11.01
CA SER A 113 -13.93 9.45 9.77
C SER A 113 -14.84 9.94 8.62
N ILE A 114 -15.92 10.68 8.89
CA ILE A 114 -16.19 11.91 8.11
C ILE A 114 -15.22 12.99 8.61
N ASN A 115 -13.95 12.77 8.35
CA ASN A 115 -13.17 13.83 7.75
C ASN A 115 -12.81 13.27 6.38
N SER A 116 -13.68 13.57 5.42
CA SER A 116 -13.37 13.76 4.00
C SER A 116 -12.31 14.84 3.87
N SER A 117 -11.13 14.55 4.38
CA SER A 117 -9.91 15.21 4.07
C SER A 117 -8.95 14.05 3.93
N VAL A 118 -8.34 13.91 2.76
CA VAL A 118 -6.91 13.61 2.71
C VAL A 118 -6.29 14.08 4.05
N PRO A 119 -5.52 13.26 4.80
CA PRO A 119 -4.92 13.70 6.05
C PRO A 119 -4.44 15.14 5.84
N LYS A 120 -4.96 16.15 6.57
CA LYS A 120 -4.68 17.57 6.24
C LYS A 120 -3.18 17.82 6.03
N GLU A 121 -2.38 17.00 6.70
CA GLU A 121 -0.95 16.80 6.48
C GLU A 121 -0.55 16.53 5.00
N LEU A 122 -1.15 15.55 4.32
CA LEU A 122 -0.88 15.21 2.91
C LEU A 122 -1.37 16.29 1.92
N GLU A 123 -2.50 16.98 2.16
CA GLU A 123 -2.87 18.17 1.35
C GLU A 123 -1.89 19.32 1.59
N GLY A 124 -1.47 19.48 2.85
CA GLY A 124 -0.43 20.42 3.25
C GLY A 124 0.90 20.13 2.56
N ILE A 125 1.26 18.86 2.40
CA ILE A 125 2.44 18.42 1.64
C ILE A 125 2.30 18.82 0.17
N LEU A 126 1.16 18.57 -0.47
CA LEU A 126 0.93 19.02 -1.85
C LEU A 126 0.92 20.53 -2.01
N SER A 127 0.68 21.30 -0.95
CA SER A 127 0.68 22.77 -1.02
C SER A 127 2.09 23.39 -0.92
N ARG A 128 3.13 22.57 -0.70
CA ARG A 128 4.52 23.02 -0.59
C ARG A 128 5.20 23.07 -1.96
N PRO A 129 6.20 23.95 -2.15
CA PRO A 129 6.96 24.00 -3.39
C PRO A 129 7.87 22.78 -3.59
N GLU A 130 8.19 22.04 -2.53
CA GLU A 130 9.11 20.92 -2.54
C GLU A 130 8.74 19.87 -1.49
N ILE A 131 8.92 18.59 -1.85
CA ILE A 131 8.67 17.40 -1.03
C ILE A 131 9.83 16.40 -1.10
N SER A 132 9.95 15.55 -0.09
CA SER A 132 10.92 14.46 0.01
C SER A 132 10.42 13.15 -0.61
N SER A 133 11.32 12.18 -0.83
CA SER A 133 10.97 10.84 -1.29
C SER A 133 10.05 10.07 -0.34
N HIS A 134 10.24 10.24 0.97
CA HIS A 134 9.36 9.64 1.98
C HIS A 134 7.94 10.22 1.92
N GLU A 135 7.81 11.54 1.76
CA GLU A 135 6.51 12.19 1.54
C GLU A 135 5.86 11.73 0.24
N LEU A 136 6.62 11.66 -0.87
CA LEU A 136 6.11 11.16 -2.15
C LEU A 136 5.54 9.75 -2.03
N ARG A 137 6.20 8.84 -1.31
CA ARG A 137 5.71 7.48 -1.11
C ARG A 137 4.35 7.47 -0.40
N ARG A 138 4.20 8.28 0.67
CA ARG A 138 2.91 8.44 1.36
C ARG A 138 1.82 9.01 0.44
N LEU A 139 2.17 9.94 -0.45
CA LEU A 139 1.24 10.49 -1.43
C LEU A 139 0.81 9.42 -2.45
N LEU A 140 1.73 8.60 -2.94
CA LEU A 140 1.44 7.50 -3.87
C LEU A 140 0.53 6.44 -3.24
N ASP A 141 0.79 6.06 -1.99
CA ASP A 141 -0.08 5.13 -1.26
C ASP A 141 -1.51 5.70 -1.14
N ALA A 142 -1.64 6.98 -0.75
CA ALA A 142 -2.94 7.65 -0.67
C ALA A 142 -3.64 7.82 -2.02
N ARG A 143 -2.88 8.01 -3.10
CA ARG A 143 -3.38 8.06 -4.48
C ARG A 143 -3.92 6.71 -4.93
N ASN A 144 -3.20 5.63 -4.63
CA ASN A 144 -3.60 4.25 -4.97
C ASN A 144 -4.84 3.80 -4.18
N GLU A 145 -5.05 4.34 -2.99
CA GLU A 145 -6.28 4.17 -2.21
C GLU A 145 -7.44 5.08 -2.66
N GLY A 146 -7.26 5.89 -3.70
CA GLY A 146 -8.26 6.83 -4.22
C GLY A 146 -8.58 7.99 -3.29
N LYS A 147 -7.74 8.23 -2.26
CA LYS A 147 -7.94 9.27 -1.24
C LYS A 147 -7.44 10.64 -1.69
N LEU A 148 -6.49 10.67 -2.63
CA LEU A 148 -5.79 11.86 -3.10
C LEU A 148 -5.63 11.83 -4.62
N ASN A 149 -5.68 12.99 -5.27
CA ASN A 149 -5.36 13.11 -6.70
C ASN A 149 -4.23 14.12 -6.91
N PHE A 150 -3.15 13.68 -7.54
CA PHE A 150 -2.04 14.51 -8.01
C PHE A 150 -1.40 13.85 -9.23
N LYS A 151 -0.60 14.61 -9.97
CA LYS A 151 0.13 14.14 -11.15
C LYS A 151 1.60 13.98 -10.84
N LEU A 152 2.21 12.93 -11.37
CA LEU A 152 3.65 12.67 -11.25
C LEU A 152 4.29 12.75 -12.63
N VAL A 153 5.23 13.68 -12.82
CA VAL A 153 5.87 13.97 -14.10
C VAL A 153 7.39 13.77 -14.00
N ASP A 154 7.93 12.96 -14.90
CA ASP A 154 9.36 12.74 -15.07
C ASP A 154 9.92 13.72 -16.10
N VAL A 155 10.89 14.56 -15.72
CA VAL A 155 11.52 15.52 -16.67
C VAL A 155 12.91 15.11 -17.14
N ARG A 156 13.30 13.86 -16.86
CA ARG A 156 14.56 13.29 -17.35
C ARG A 156 14.48 12.98 -18.85
N GLU A 157 15.63 12.70 -19.43
CA GLU A 157 15.69 12.29 -20.82
C GLU A 157 15.17 10.85 -21.00
N LEU A 158 14.66 10.53 -22.19
CA LEU A 158 14.05 9.21 -22.50
C LEU A 158 15.00 8.02 -22.23
N LEU A 159 16.32 8.22 -22.31
CA LEU A 159 17.28 7.16 -21.97
C LEU A 159 17.33 6.90 -20.45
N GLU A 160 17.21 7.95 -19.62
CA GLU A 160 17.20 7.82 -18.17
C GLU A 160 15.91 7.13 -17.68
N GLU A 161 14.76 7.42 -18.31
CA GLU A 161 13.47 6.78 -17.98
C GLU A 161 13.43 5.30 -18.35
N ARG A 162 14.01 4.92 -19.50
CA ARG A 162 14.15 3.51 -19.91
C ARG A 162 14.97 2.68 -18.93
N ASN A 163 15.90 3.30 -18.21
CA ASN A 163 16.73 2.64 -17.20
C ASN A 163 16.03 2.52 -15.84
N GLY A 164 14.77 2.95 -15.72
CA GLY A 164 13.99 2.89 -14.49
C GLY A 164 13.33 4.22 -14.18
N LYS A 165 12.13 4.15 -13.61
CA LYS A 165 11.32 5.31 -13.22
C LYS A 165 10.57 5.06 -11.92
N ILE A 166 10.08 6.13 -11.32
CA ILE A 166 9.20 6.02 -10.15
C ILE A 166 7.88 5.37 -10.61
N PRO A 167 7.39 4.32 -9.93
CA PRO A 167 6.08 3.73 -10.23
C PRO A 167 4.97 4.78 -10.24
N ASP A 168 3.91 4.52 -11.01
CA ASP A 168 2.74 5.42 -11.12
C ASP A 168 3.04 6.83 -11.68
N THR A 169 4.18 6.99 -12.38
CA THR A 169 4.47 8.18 -13.18
C THR A 169 3.46 8.34 -14.32
N ASP A 170 2.79 9.48 -14.39
CA ASP A 170 1.74 9.76 -15.38
C ASP A 170 2.34 10.08 -16.75
N VAL A 171 3.37 10.94 -16.79
CA VAL A 171 3.92 11.49 -18.04
C VAL A 171 5.43 11.66 -17.92
N ILE A 172 6.13 11.41 -19.03
CA ILE A 172 7.51 11.86 -19.24
C ILE A 172 7.51 13.12 -20.12
N LEU A 173 8.23 14.14 -19.67
CA LEU A 173 8.40 15.42 -20.36
C LEU A 173 9.89 15.79 -20.38
N PRO A 174 10.68 15.24 -21.32
CA PRO A 174 12.12 15.46 -21.38
C PRO A 174 12.47 16.94 -21.44
N THR A 175 13.45 17.36 -20.66
CA THR A 175 13.85 18.79 -20.60
C THR A 175 14.28 19.30 -21.99
N SER A 176 14.96 18.46 -22.78
CA SER A 176 15.37 18.76 -24.16
C SER A 176 14.21 19.11 -25.11
N MET A 177 13.02 18.58 -24.85
CA MET A 177 11.81 18.75 -25.67
C MET A 177 10.70 19.51 -24.95
N PHE A 178 10.96 20.02 -23.74
CA PHE A 178 9.97 20.61 -22.85
C PHE A 178 9.03 21.61 -23.55
N PHE A 179 9.56 22.63 -24.23
CA PHE A 179 8.73 23.67 -24.87
C PHE A 179 7.87 23.15 -26.02
N LYS A 180 8.23 22.03 -26.64
CA LYS A 180 7.44 21.41 -27.71
C LYS A 180 6.33 20.53 -27.16
N ASP A 181 6.61 19.86 -26.03
CA ASP A 181 5.77 18.79 -25.52
C ASP A 181 4.95 19.20 -24.28
N VAL A 182 5.18 20.39 -23.73
CA VAL A 182 4.46 20.92 -22.54
C VAL A 182 2.95 20.98 -22.74
N ASP A 183 2.46 21.10 -23.98
CA ASP A 183 1.03 21.05 -24.30
C ASP A 183 0.39 19.69 -23.95
N SER A 184 1.18 18.61 -23.84
CA SER A 184 0.71 17.28 -23.42
C SER A 184 0.23 17.24 -21.97
N ILE A 185 0.70 18.16 -21.12
CA ILE A 185 0.33 18.24 -19.70
C ILE A 185 -0.57 19.45 -19.39
N LYS A 186 -1.11 20.13 -20.41
CA LYS A 186 -1.96 21.32 -20.23
C LYS A 186 -3.16 21.08 -19.31
N ASP A 187 -3.69 19.86 -19.28
CA ASP A 187 -4.85 19.49 -18.45
C ASP A 187 -4.48 19.34 -16.96
N PHE A 188 -3.18 19.44 -16.62
CA PHE A 188 -2.69 19.31 -15.25
C PHE A 188 -2.58 20.67 -14.53
N LYS A 189 -2.83 21.79 -15.22
CA LYS A 189 -2.65 23.15 -14.67
C LYS A 189 -3.36 23.39 -13.33
N ASP A 190 -4.52 22.78 -13.15
CA ASP A 190 -5.37 22.88 -11.95
C ASP A 190 -5.18 21.74 -10.95
N ILE A 191 -4.34 20.75 -11.26
CA ILE A 191 -4.10 19.56 -10.43
C ILE A 191 -2.71 19.67 -9.81
N PRO A 192 -2.52 19.38 -8.51
CA PRO A 192 -1.19 19.30 -7.92
C PRO A 192 -0.28 18.39 -8.73
N THR A 193 0.86 18.91 -9.19
CA THR A 193 1.77 18.20 -10.10
C THR A 193 3.15 18.11 -9.46
N VAL A 194 3.53 16.91 -9.04
CA VAL A 194 4.88 16.59 -8.57
C VAL A 194 5.77 16.31 -9.77
N VAL A 195 6.91 17.00 -9.83
CA VAL A 195 7.88 16.91 -10.91
C VAL A 195 9.20 16.40 -10.34
N TYR A 196 9.80 15.41 -11.00
CA TYR A 196 11.08 14.86 -10.57
C TYR A 196 12.07 14.71 -11.73
N CYS A 197 13.35 14.77 -11.39
CA CYS A 197 14.45 14.43 -12.29
C CYS A 197 15.39 13.42 -11.62
N HIS A 198 16.66 13.36 -12.02
CA HIS A 198 17.64 12.49 -11.38
C HIS A 198 17.90 12.85 -9.90
N ALA A 199 18.21 14.12 -9.61
CA ALA A 199 18.64 14.59 -8.28
C ALA A 199 17.84 15.79 -7.72
N GLY A 200 16.85 16.29 -8.45
CA GLY A 200 15.97 17.41 -8.04
C GLY A 200 16.28 18.78 -8.65
N SER A 201 17.46 18.98 -9.27
CA SER A 201 17.86 20.30 -9.81
C SER A 201 17.08 20.71 -11.07
N ARG A 202 16.99 19.81 -12.06
CA ARG A 202 16.23 20.04 -13.30
C ARG A 202 14.73 20.21 -13.03
N SER A 203 14.16 19.39 -12.14
CA SER A 203 12.75 19.47 -11.79
C SER A 203 12.40 20.76 -11.05
N ALA A 204 13.30 21.30 -10.22
CA ALA A 204 13.10 22.61 -9.61
C ALA A 204 13.00 23.73 -10.66
N GLN A 205 13.89 23.72 -11.67
CA GLN A 205 13.82 24.68 -12.79
C GLN A 205 12.53 24.54 -13.59
N VAL A 206 12.12 23.30 -13.89
CA VAL A 206 10.87 23.04 -14.62
C VAL A 206 9.65 23.50 -13.83
N CYS A 207 9.59 23.25 -12.51
CA CYS A 207 8.49 23.74 -11.66
C CYS A 207 8.33 25.25 -11.74
N GLN A 208 9.44 25.99 -11.76
CA GLN A 208 9.41 27.44 -11.88
C GLN A 208 8.88 27.88 -13.25
N ILE A 209 9.36 27.25 -14.33
CA ILE A 209 8.88 27.55 -15.69
C ILE A 209 7.38 27.24 -15.83
N LEU A 210 6.90 26.13 -15.29
CA LEU A 210 5.49 25.74 -15.33
C LEU A 210 4.59 26.77 -14.63
N LYS A 211 5.03 27.30 -13.49
CA LYS A 211 4.31 28.36 -12.75
C LYS A 211 4.34 29.69 -13.50
N ASP A 212 5.52 30.13 -13.94
CA ASP A 212 5.73 31.48 -14.48
C ASP A 212 5.22 31.66 -15.92
N ARG A 213 5.24 30.58 -16.72
CA ARG A 213 4.98 30.67 -18.18
C ARG A 213 3.81 29.83 -18.67
N PHE A 214 3.33 28.88 -17.88
CA PHE A 214 2.29 27.93 -18.29
C PHE A 214 1.09 27.86 -17.33
N ASP A 215 1.01 28.76 -16.35
CA ASP A 215 -0.11 28.93 -15.42
C ASP A 215 -0.43 27.70 -14.56
N PHE A 216 0.57 26.87 -14.26
CA PHE A 216 0.38 25.77 -13.31
C PHE A 216 0.19 26.35 -11.92
N LYS A 217 -1.00 26.10 -11.33
CA LYS A 217 -1.31 26.58 -9.97
C LYS A 217 -0.40 25.93 -8.92
N ASN A 218 -0.03 24.68 -9.14
CA ASN A 218 0.72 23.91 -8.16
C ASN A 218 1.67 22.89 -8.80
N ALA A 219 2.91 23.33 -9.06
CA ALA A 219 4.02 22.47 -9.43
C ALA A 219 4.99 22.29 -8.24
N ILE A 220 5.31 21.04 -7.91
CA ILE A 220 5.98 20.63 -6.68
C ILE A 220 7.25 19.88 -7.06
N ASN A 221 8.40 20.32 -6.57
CA ASN A 221 9.68 19.65 -6.82
C ASN A 221 9.82 18.41 -5.92
N LEU A 222 10.30 17.30 -6.47
CA LEU A 222 10.80 16.19 -5.67
C LEU A 222 12.28 16.40 -5.31
N ALA A 223 12.55 16.78 -4.06
CA ALA A 223 13.89 16.92 -3.53
C ALA A 223 14.65 15.58 -3.58
N GLY A 224 15.89 15.62 -4.06
CA GLY A 224 16.71 14.42 -4.25
C GLY A 224 16.33 13.58 -5.47
N GLY A 225 15.26 13.94 -6.20
CA GLY A 225 14.80 13.24 -7.41
C GLY A 225 14.59 11.74 -7.20
N ILE A 226 14.75 10.97 -8.27
CA ILE A 226 14.63 9.50 -8.22
C ILE A 226 15.76 8.85 -7.39
N MET A 227 16.94 9.47 -7.29
CA MET A 227 18.04 8.98 -6.46
C MET A 227 17.65 8.88 -4.97
N GLY A 228 16.89 9.86 -4.47
CA GLY A 228 16.40 9.86 -3.09
C GLY A 228 15.34 8.79 -2.80
N CYS A 229 14.79 8.14 -3.83
CA CYS A 229 13.69 7.19 -3.68
C CYS A 229 14.14 5.71 -3.66
N GLY A 230 15.39 5.42 -4.02
CA GLY A 230 15.90 4.04 -4.05
C GLY A 230 15.37 3.18 -5.20
N TYR A 231 14.80 3.80 -6.26
CA TYR A 231 14.31 3.08 -7.45
C TYR A 231 15.37 2.90 -8.54
N LEU A 232 16.60 3.36 -8.28
CA LEU A 232 17.77 3.12 -9.13
C LEU A 232 18.70 2.19 -8.34
N GLU A 233 18.43 0.88 -8.40
CA GLU A 233 19.41 -0.17 -8.12
C GLU A 233 19.77 -0.89 -9.42
#